data_AF-A0AA94H337-F1
#
_entry.id   AF-A0AA94H337-F1
#
_cell.length_a   1.000
_cell.length_b   1.000
_cell.length_c   1.000
_cell.angle_alpha   90.00
_cell.angle_beta   90.00
_cell.angle_gamma   90.00
#
_symmetry.space_group_name_H-M   'P 1'
#
loop_
_entity.id
_entity.type
_entity.pdbx_description
1 polymer ?
#
loop_
_entity_poly.entity_id
_entity_poly.type
_entity_poly.pdbx_seq_one_letter_code
_entity_poly.pdbx_strand_id
1 'polypeptide(L)'
;MNIAVFLDPQGQVAPLTAPGTVTLFSRDCGRWQIAQQIAFDLSSCTSLEAFREQTLAMLAQLPACRHFVTREVQGAPRAWFDGLGLTLWQCTGAPEPALDAIAKQPMEPEAVTLPPQAFVHPGAEPGEFYVDLIAARQAGADDTHTAKLLLIPLLGREEFTRLELLCDHVPKWFARLADYHLLYHSTPLDDGNLRVVVTKTAS
;
A
#
# COMPACT_ATOMS: atom_id res chain seq x y z
N MET A 1 -12.09 -13.54 0.29
CA MET A 1 -11.87 -12.09 0.53
C MET A 1 -11.30 -11.93 1.93
N ASN A 2 -10.29 -11.08 2.09
CA ASN A 2 -9.65 -10.81 3.38
C ASN A 2 -9.85 -9.35 3.77
N ILE A 3 -10.27 -9.11 5.01
CA ILE A 3 -10.47 -7.77 5.57
C ILE A 3 -9.79 -7.71 6.93
N ALA A 4 -8.86 -6.77 7.11
CA ALA A 4 -8.26 -6.49 8.40
C ALA A 4 -9.14 -5.52 9.17
N VAL A 5 -9.37 -5.78 10.46
CA VAL A 5 -10.19 -4.93 11.33
C VAL A 5 -9.42 -4.67 12.62
N PHE A 6 -9.34 -3.41 13.04
CA PHE A 6 -8.78 -3.05 14.34
C PHE A 6 -9.84 -3.15 15.44
N LEU A 7 -9.65 -4.10 16.35
CA LEU A 7 -10.59 -4.41 17.42
C LEU A 7 -10.01 -4.10 18.81
N ASP A 8 -10.84 -3.61 19.72
CA ASP A 8 -10.52 -3.56 21.14
C ASP A 8 -10.63 -4.96 21.81
N PRO A 9 -10.25 -5.10 23.09
CA PRO A 9 -10.40 -6.37 23.81
C PRO A 9 -11.83 -6.88 23.95
N GLN A 10 -12.85 -6.04 23.70
CA GLN A 10 -14.26 -6.39 23.71
C GLN A 10 -14.76 -6.83 22.32
N GLY A 11 -13.87 -6.89 21.32
CA GLY A 11 -14.19 -7.27 19.96
C GLY A 11 -14.95 -6.19 19.18
N GLN A 12 -14.93 -4.93 19.63
CA GLN A 12 -15.55 -3.81 18.94
C GLN A 12 -14.52 -3.05 18.10
N VAL A 13 -14.96 -2.46 16.99
CA VAL A 13 -14.11 -1.63 16.13
C VAL A 13 -13.62 -0.41 16.91
N ALA A 14 -12.30 -0.29 16.97
CA ALA A 14 -11.60 0.68 17.81
C ALA A 14 -10.82 1.70 16.97
N PRO A 15 -10.51 2.88 17.54
CA PRO A 15 -9.64 3.86 16.90
C PRO A 15 -8.19 3.41 17.10
N LEU A 16 -7.32 3.70 16.14
CA LEU A 16 -5.92 3.27 16.20
C LEU A 16 -5.12 3.81 17.40
N THR A 17 -5.62 4.83 18.09
CA THR A 17 -5.04 5.39 19.31
C THR A 17 -5.39 4.62 20.58
N ALA A 18 -6.32 3.68 20.51
CA ALA A 18 -6.70 2.81 21.62
C ALA A 18 -5.90 1.50 21.58
N PRO A 19 -5.72 0.82 22.72
CA PRO A 19 -5.18 -0.54 22.73
C PRO A 19 -6.12 -1.47 21.97
N GLY A 20 -5.54 -2.32 21.12
CA GLY A 20 -6.31 -3.20 20.28
C GLY A 20 -5.47 -4.22 19.53
N THR A 21 -6.11 -4.92 18.63
CA THR A 21 -5.50 -5.99 17.85
C THR A 21 -6.03 -5.92 16.42
N VAL A 22 -5.15 -6.08 15.45
CA VAL A 22 -5.58 -6.20 14.05
C VAL A 22 -6.01 -7.64 13.83
N THR A 23 -7.31 -7.83 13.64
CA THR A 23 -7.92 -9.13 13.37
C THR A 23 -8.20 -9.25 11.88
N LEU A 24 -7.58 -10.23 11.23
CA LEU A 24 -7.82 -10.57 9.84
C LEU A 24 -9.02 -11.51 9.74
N PHE A 25 -10.07 -11.03 9.08
CA PHE A 25 -11.22 -11.84 8.73
C PHE A 25 -11.09 -12.35 7.30
N SER A 26 -11.33 -13.64 7.12
CA SER A 26 -11.47 -14.24 5.80
C SER A 26 -12.93 -14.67 5.59
N ARG A 27 -13.44 -14.43 4.38
CA ARG A 27 -14.74 -14.93 3.96
C ARG A 27 -14.57 -16.25 3.22
N ASP A 28 -15.10 -17.32 3.82
CA ASP A 28 -15.18 -18.65 3.20
C ASP A 28 -16.62 -19.16 3.26
N CYS A 29 -17.10 -19.72 2.15
CA CYS A 29 -18.46 -20.24 2.01
C CYS A 29 -19.57 -19.29 2.53
N GLY A 30 -19.37 -17.99 2.38
CA GLY A 30 -20.32 -16.95 2.81
C GLY A 30 -20.28 -16.60 4.30
N ARG A 31 -19.41 -17.22 5.10
CA ARG A 31 -19.22 -16.92 6.53
C ARG A 31 -17.88 -16.22 6.77
N TRP A 32 -17.86 -15.33 7.76
CA TRP A 32 -16.65 -14.71 8.25
C TRP A 32 -15.99 -15.60 9.30
N GLN A 33 -14.68 -15.80 9.15
CA GLN A 33 -13.85 -16.48 10.13
C GLN A 33 -12.61 -15.65 10.42
N ILE A 34 -12.14 -15.72 11.67
CA ILE A 34 -10.87 -15.11 12.05
C ILE A 34 -9.75 -15.97 11.48
N ALA A 35 -9.02 -15.43 10.51
CA ALA A 35 -7.87 -16.09 9.91
C ALA A 35 -6.59 -15.84 10.71
N GLN A 36 -6.44 -14.64 11.28
CA GLN A 36 -5.24 -14.25 12.01
C GLN A 36 -5.53 -13.10 12.98
N GLN A 37 -4.74 -13.00 14.05
CA GLN A 37 -4.71 -11.84 14.93
C GLN A 37 -3.27 -11.34 15.06
N ILE A 38 -3.07 -10.04 14.88
CA ILE A 38 -1.78 -9.38 14.89
C ILE A 38 -1.79 -8.33 16.00
N ALA A 39 -0.87 -8.46 16.94
CA ALA A 39 -0.65 -7.45 17.95
C ALA A 39 -0.22 -6.14 17.25
N PHE A 40 -0.99 -5.08 17.46
CA PHE A 40 -0.74 -3.79 16.84
C PHE A 40 -1.05 -2.70 17.84
N ASP A 41 -0.01 -2.01 18.29
CA ASP A 41 -0.12 -0.92 19.24
C ASP A 41 0.57 0.32 18.66
N LEU A 42 -0.25 1.33 18.35
CA LEU A 42 0.25 2.64 17.93
C LEU A 42 0.29 3.64 19.09
N SER A 43 -0.34 3.33 20.23
CA SER A 43 -0.32 4.18 21.41
C SER A 43 1.06 4.22 22.07
N SER A 44 1.85 3.15 21.89
CA SER A 44 3.24 3.04 22.33
C SER A 44 4.25 3.73 21.40
N CYS A 45 3.83 4.18 20.21
CA CYS A 45 4.72 4.81 19.24
C CYS A 45 5.05 6.26 19.65
N THR A 46 6.30 6.51 20.03
CA THR A 46 6.77 7.84 20.44
C THR A 46 7.34 8.68 19.28
N SER A 47 7.51 8.08 18.10
CA SER A 47 8.06 8.73 16.90
C SER A 47 7.37 8.26 15.62
N LEU A 48 7.54 9.04 14.54
CA LEU A 48 7.03 8.69 13.21
C LEU A 48 7.73 7.45 12.62
N GLU A 49 9.00 7.24 12.96
CA GLU A 49 9.78 6.08 12.55
C GLU A 49 9.23 4.79 13.19
N ALA A 50 8.98 4.82 14.51
CA ALA A 50 8.35 3.70 15.23
C ALA A 50 6.95 3.38 14.67
N PHE A 51 6.16 4.43 14.37
CA PHE A 51 4.86 4.26 13.70
C PHE A 51 4.99 3.56 12.35
N ARG A 52 6.00 3.95 11.55
CA ARG A 52 6.27 3.39 10.22
C ARG A 52 6.70 1.93 10.31
N GLU A 53 7.66 1.61 11.16
CA GLU A 53 8.13 0.23 11.36
C GLU A 53 7.00 -0.68 11.82
N GLN A 54 6.23 -0.24 12.81
CA GLN A 54 5.10 -1.01 13.35
C GLN A 54 4.04 -1.26 12.27
N THR A 55 3.74 -0.26 11.44
CA THR A 55 2.77 -0.39 10.34
C THR A 55 3.27 -1.34 9.26
N LEU A 56 4.54 -1.26 8.88
CA LEU A 56 5.14 -2.15 7.88
C LEU A 56 5.22 -3.61 8.38
N ALA A 57 5.59 -3.80 9.65
CA ALA A 57 5.63 -5.12 10.29
C ALA A 57 4.24 -5.77 10.36
N MET A 58 3.20 -4.97 10.61
CA MET A 58 1.81 -5.44 10.55
C MET A 58 1.40 -5.80 9.12
N LEU A 59 1.72 -4.96 8.13
CA LEU A 59 1.37 -5.22 6.72
C LEU A 59 2.06 -6.46 6.15
N ALA A 60 3.31 -6.72 6.52
CA ALA A 60 4.03 -7.93 6.12
C ALA A 60 3.31 -9.21 6.56
N GLN A 61 2.54 -9.14 7.66
CA GLN A 61 1.71 -10.24 8.17
C GLN A 61 0.30 -10.31 7.55
N LEU A 62 -0.05 -9.37 6.65
CA LEU A 62 -1.33 -9.28 5.96
C LEU A 62 -1.17 -9.47 4.43
N PRO A 63 -0.58 -10.58 3.95
CA PRO A 63 -0.35 -10.76 2.53
C PRO A 63 -1.68 -10.75 1.76
N ALA A 64 -1.75 -9.92 0.73
CA ALA A 64 -2.92 -9.73 -0.14
C ALA A 64 -4.19 -9.15 0.53
N CYS A 65 -4.09 -8.57 1.74
CA CYS A 65 -5.19 -7.78 2.32
C CYS A 65 -5.10 -6.32 1.87
N ARG A 66 -6.17 -5.80 1.26
CA ARG A 66 -6.27 -4.38 0.86
C ARG A 66 -7.27 -3.58 1.69
N HIS A 67 -8.15 -4.23 2.45
CA HIS A 67 -9.17 -3.54 3.25
C HIS A 67 -8.75 -3.48 4.70
N PHE A 68 -8.76 -2.28 5.28
CA PHE A 68 -8.48 -2.05 6.69
C PHE A 68 -9.60 -1.26 7.34
N VAL A 69 -10.24 -1.83 8.36
CA VAL A 69 -11.39 -1.25 9.06
C VAL A 69 -10.96 -0.74 10.44
N THR A 70 -11.34 0.48 10.78
CA THR A 70 -11.03 1.13 12.06
C THR A 70 -12.09 2.17 12.41
N ARG A 71 -12.21 2.57 13.68
CA ARG A 71 -13.23 3.53 14.10
C ARG A 71 -13.00 4.93 13.57
N GLU A 72 -11.75 5.38 13.67
CA GLU A 72 -11.37 6.70 13.23
C GLU A 72 -9.90 6.70 12.83
N VAL A 73 -9.64 7.20 11.63
CA VAL A 73 -8.30 7.51 11.13
C VAL A 73 -8.37 8.85 10.41
N GLN A 74 -7.74 9.85 11.01
CA GLN A 74 -7.62 11.20 10.45
C GLN A 74 -6.15 11.62 10.42
N GLY A 75 -5.80 12.55 9.53
CA GLY A 75 -4.46 13.14 9.47
C GLY A 75 -3.38 12.20 8.92
N ALA A 76 -2.18 12.27 9.50
CA ALA A 76 -0.99 11.58 9.01
C ALA A 76 -1.13 10.04 8.89
N PRO A 77 -1.77 9.32 9.82
CA PRO A 77 -2.04 7.89 9.67
C PRO A 77 -2.85 7.57 8.40
N ARG A 78 -3.86 8.37 8.08
CA ARG A 78 -4.70 8.16 6.88
C ARG A 78 -3.86 8.21 5.61
N ALA A 79 -3.09 9.29 5.45
CA ALA A 79 -2.22 9.47 4.28
C ALA A 79 -1.15 8.36 4.17
N TRP A 80 -0.74 7.79 5.30
CA TRP A 80 0.20 6.69 5.36
C TRP A 80 -0.41 5.37 4.88
N PHE A 81 -1.57 4.98 5.42
CA PHE A 81 -2.31 3.79 4.99
C PHE A 81 -2.73 3.84 3.51
N ASP A 82 -3.26 4.99 3.07
CA ASP A 82 -3.56 5.23 1.65
C ASP A 82 -2.29 5.07 0.79
N GLY A 83 -1.15 5.53 1.31
CA GLY A 83 0.14 5.41 0.67
C GLY A 83 0.73 4.00 0.62
N LEU A 84 0.18 3.05 1.37
CA LEU A 84 0.59 1.65 1.38
C LEU A 84 -0.36 0.77 0.57
N GLY A 85 -1.34 1.37 -0.11
CA GLY A 85 -2.29 0.66 -0.95
C GLY A 85 -3.40 -0.04 -0.17
N LEU A 86 -3.67 0.38 1.07
CA LEU A 86 -4.82 -0.05 1.84
C LEU A 86 -6.00 0.91 1.64
N THR A 87 -7.19 0.35 1.42
CA THR A 87 -8.47 1.05 1.49
C THR A 87 -8.93 1.08 2.95
N LEU A 88 -9.01 2.27 3.51
CA LEU A 88 -9.49 2.49 4.87
C LEU A 88 -11.03 2.59 4.92
N TRP A 89 -11.63 1.83 5.82
CA TRP A 89 -13.07 1.83 6.11
C TRP A 89 -13.31 2.29 7.54
N GLN A 90 -14.28 3.19 7.71
CA GLN A 90 -14.69 3.66 9.03
C GLN A 90 -15.95 2.94 9.49
N CYS A 91 -15.91 2.37 10.69
CA CYS A 91 -17.05 1.69 11.30
C CYS A 91 -17.03 1.83 12.82
N THR A 92 -18.20 1.80 13.45
CA THR A 92 -18.36 1.81 14.90
C THR A 92 -19.10 0.56 15.37
N GLY A 93 -18.75 0.08 16.56
CA GLY A 93 -19.40 -1.08 17.16
C GLY A 93 -18.88 -2.39 16.59
N ALA A 94 -19.78 -3.36 16.36
CA ALA A 94 -19.40 -4.71 15.96
C ALA A 94 -18.86 -4.75 14.51
N PRO A 95 -17.90 -5.63 14.18
CA PRO A 95 -17.28 -5.68 12.86
C PRO A 95 -18.15 -6.32 11.77
N GLU A 96 -19.08 -7.22 12.12
CA GLU A 96 -19.86 -8.02 11.16
C GLU A 96 -20.66 -7.18 10.15
N PRO A 97 -21.37 -6.11 10.56
CA PRO A 97 -22.07 -5.24 9.61
C PRO A 97 -21.13 -4.59 8.60
N ALA A 98 -19.93 -4.17 9.02
CA ALA A 98 -18.94 -3.60 8.11
C ALA A 98 -18.36 -4.64 7.16
N LEU A 99 -18.01 -5.83 7.68
CA LEU A 99 -17.53 -6.94 6.87
C LEU A 99 -18.53 -7.27 5.75
N ASP A 100 -19.82 -7.41 6.10
CA ASP A 100 -20.89 -7.66 5.14
C ASP A 100 -21.12 -6.51 4.17
N ALA A 101 -21.05 -5.26 4.63
CA ALA A 101 -21.20 -4.09 3.76
C ALA A 101 -20.06 -4.04 2.72
N ILE A 102 -18.82 -4.21 3.15
CA ILE A 102 -17.63 -4.21 2.28
C ILE A 102 -17.70 -5.36 1.28
N ALA A 103 -18.18 -6.53 1.68
CA ALA A 103 -18.32 -7.68 0.77
C ALA A 103 -19.58 -7.63 -0.12
N LYS A 104 -20.53 -6.73 0.14
CA LYS A 104 -21.72 -6.46 -0.67
C LYS A 104 -21.55 -5.28 -1.61
N GLN A 105 -20.63 -4.37 -1.30
CA GLN A 105 -20.19 -3.43 -2.31
C GLN A 105 -19.79 -4.25 -3.53
N PRO A 106 -20.15 -3.82 -4.75
CA PRO A 106 -19.52 -4.38 -5.91
C PRO A 106 -18.03 -4.20 -5.65
N MET A 107 -17.39 -5.31 -5.27
CA MET A 107 -16.21 -5.70 -5.98
C MET A 107 -16.65 -5.60 -7.44
N GLU A 108 -16.47 -4.41 -8.03
CA GLU A 108 -15.75 -4.40 -9.27
C GLU A 108 -14.69 -5.49 -9.07
N PRO A 109 -14.56 -6.45 -9.99
CA PRO A 109 -13.30 -7.12 -10.03
C PRO A 109 -12.27 -6.00 -10.20
N GLU A 110 -11.79 -5.41 -9.10
CA GLU A 110 -10.38 -5.33 -8.81
C GLU A 110 -9.96 -6.76 -9.04
N ALA A 111 -9.67 -7.01 -10.32
CA ALA A 111 -8.75 -8.00 -10.67
C ALA A 111 -7.66 -7.83 -9.62
N VAL A 112 -7.35 -8.92 -8.93
CA VAL A 112 -5.95 -9.15 -8.70
C VAL A 112 -5.32 -9.31 -10.10
N THR A 113 -5.33 -8.25 -10.91
CA THR A 113 -4.16 -7.91 -11.67
C THR A 113 -3.18 -7.59 -10.55
N LEU A 114 -2.40 -8.61 -10.17
CA LEU A 114 -0.96 -8.45 -10.09
C LEU A 114 -0.62 -7.19 -10.91
N PRO A 115 0.01 -6.13 -10.34
CA PRO A 115 0.37 -4.98 -11.14
C PRO A 115 0.99 -5.55 -12.41
N PRO A 116 0.45 -5.24 -13.61
CA PRO A 116 0.70 -6.11 -14.74
C PRO A 116 2.21 -6.21 -14.86
N GLN A 117 2.77 -7.41 -14.68
CA GLN A 117 4.17 -7.63 -15.04
C GLN A 117 4.38 -7.21 -16.51
N ALA A 118 3.30 -7.10 -17.29
CA ALA A 118 3.25 -6.48 -18.60
C ALA A 118 3.79 -5.04 -18.69
N PHE A 119 3.75 -4.23 -17.62
CA PHE A 119 4.28 -2.86 -17.60
C PHE A 119 5.62 -2.72 -16.88
N VAL A 120 6.10 -3.79 -16.25
CA VAL A 120 7.41 -3.84 -15.61
C VAL A 120 8.33 -4.66 -16.48
N HIS A 121 9.26 -3.99 -17.12
CA HIS A 121 10.24 -4.62 -18.00
C HIS A 121 11.59 -4.73 -17.27
N PRO A 122 12.33 -5.84 -17.45
CA PRO A 122 13.72 -5.88 -17.02
C PRO A 122 14.54 -4.83 -17.81
N GLY A 123 15.51 -4.22 -17.13
CA GLY A 123 16.50 -3.36 -17.76
C GLY A 123 17.60 -4.15 -18.45
N ALA A 124 18.71 -3.49 -18.76
CA ALA A 124 19.83 -4.10 -19.48
C ALA A 124 20.60 -5.08 -18.59
N GLU A 125 20.75 -4.73 -17.31
CA GLU A 125 21.49 -5.52 -16.31
C GLU A 125 20.56 -6.12 -15.24
N PRO A 126 20.97 -7.21 -14.56
CA PRO A 126 20.25 -7.73 -13.41
C PRO A 126 20.05 -6.65 -12.34
N GLY A 127 18.82 -6.53 -11.83
CA GLY A 127 18.47 -5.51 -10.86
C GLY A 127 17.99 -4.18 -11.45
N GLU A 128 18.09 -4.02 -12.77
CA GLU A 128 17.53 -2.89 -13.48
C GLU A 128 16.09 -3.17 -13.92
N PHE A 129 15.25 -2.14 -13.85
CA PHE A 129 13.85 -2.21 -14.26
C PHE A 129 13.45 -0.97 -15.05
N TYR A 130 12.49 -1.13 -15.95
CA TYR A 130 11.82 -0.07 -16.68
C TYR A 130 10.31 -0.17 -16.49
N VAL A 131 9.66 0.96 -16.23
CA VAL A 131 8.20 1.04 -16.04
C VAL A 131 7.63 2.22 -16.81
N ASP A 132 6.61 1.95 -17.64
CA ASP A 132 5.83 2.98 -18.30
C ASP A 132 4.55 3.28 -17.50
N LEU A 133 4.57 4.36 -16.73
CA LEU A 133 3.43 4.79 -15.92
C LEU A 133 2.33 5.43 -16.77
N ILE A 134 2.66 5.97 -17.94
CA ILE A 134 1.69 6.55 -18.87
C ILE A 134 0.82 5.43 -19.45
N ALA A 135 1.46 4.36 -19.93
CA ALA A 135 0.75 3.17 -20.42
C ALA A 135 -0.08 2.51 -19.30
N ALA A 136 0.47 2.41 -18.09
CA ALA A 136 -0.24 1.85 -16.94
C ALA A 136 -1.50 2.67 -16.58
N ARG A 137 -1.43 4.00 -16.62
CA ARG A 137 -2.58 4.88 -16.40
C ARG A 137 -3.63 4.79 -17.50
N GLN A 138 -3.20 4.82 -18.76
CA GLN A 138 -4.09 4.72 -19.92
C GLN A 138 -4.87 3.39 -19.96
N ALA A 139 -4.34 2.34 -19.31
CA ALA A 139 -5.03 1.07 -19.11
C ALA A 139 -6.14 1.11 -18.02
N GLY A 140 -6.45 2.28 -17.45
CA GLY A 140 -7.58 2.49 -16.54
C GLY A 140 -7.22 2.46 -15.05
N ALA A 141 -5.94 2.63 -14.71
CA ALA A 141 -5.45 2.51 -13.35
C ALA A 141 -5.27 3.89 -12.67
N ASP A 142 -5.67 4.04 -11.40
CA ASP A 142 -5.60 5.31 -10.65
C ASP A 142 -4.14 5.78 -10.47
N ASP A 143 -3.87 7.05 -10.78
CA ASP A 143 -2.55 7.63 -11.00
C ASP A 143 -1.57 7.43 -9.81
N THR A 144 -2.05 7.67 -8.60
CA THR A 144 -1.19 7.57 -7.40
C THR A 144 -1.09 6.14 -6.87
N HIS A 145 -2.18 5.37 -6.98
CA HIS A 145 -2.24 4.01 -6.47
C HIS A 145 -1.42 3.06 -7.36
N THR A 146 -1.54 3.21 -8.68
CA THR A 146 -0.86 2.39 -9.69
C THR A 146 0.65 2.57 -9.65
N ALA A 147 1.12 3.82 -9.58
CA ALA A 147 2.55 4.10 -9.45
C ALA A 147 3.12 3.47 -8.17
N LYS A 148 2.45 3.59 -7.02
CA LYS A 148 2.96 2.99 -5.77
C LYS A 148 2.96 1.46 -5.82
N LEU A 149 1.88 0.85 -6.34
CA LEU A 149 1.77 -0.61 -6.44
C LEU A 149 2.81 -1.24 -7.38
N LEU A 150 3.16 -0.56 -8.48
CA LEU A 150 4.18 -1.03 -9.41
C LEU A 150 5.59 -0.86 -8.83
N LEU A 151 5.85 0.28 -8.19
CA LEU A 151 7.22 0.69 -7.89
C LEU A 151 7.71 0.17 -6.54
N ILE A 152 6.87 0.16 -5.49
CA ILE A 152 7.30 -0.27 -4.14
C ILE A 152 7.89 -1.70 -4.14
N PRO A 153 7.26 -2.71 -4.79
CA PRO A 153 7.82 -4.06 -4.80
C PRO A 153 9.15 -4.20 -5.54
N LEU A 154 9.44 -3.30 -6.50
CA LEU A 154 10.69 -3.31 -7.26
C LEU A 154 11.81 -2.66 -6.44
N LEU A 155 11.51 -1.53 -5.81
CA LEU A 155 12.46 -0.79 -4.98
C LEU A 155 12.87 -1.56 -3.71
N GLY A 156 12.00 -2.45 -3.22
CA GLY A 156 12.27 -3.30 -2.06
C GLY A 156 13.07 -4.59 -2.35
N ARG A 157 13.45 -4.87 -3.61
CA ARG A 157 14.24 -6.08 -3.93
C ARG A 157 15.70 -5.90 -3.51
N GLU A 158 16.32 -6.96 -2.99
CA GLU A 158 17.75 -6.93 -2.64
C GLU A 158 18.61 -6.61 -3.86
N GLU A 159 18.32 -7.24 -5.00
CA GLU A 159 19.07 -7.04 -6.26
C GLU A 159 18.75 -5.70 -6.95
N PHE A 160 17.84 -4.88 -6.42
CA PHE A 160 17.49 -3.61 -7.06
C PHE A 160 18.73 -2.71 -7.24
N THR A 161 18.98 -2.23 -8.45
CA THR A 161 20.08 -1.30 -8.74
C THR A 161 19.57 0.00 -9.34
N ARG A 162 18.63 -0.08 -10.29
CA ARG A 162 18.16 1.07 -11.06
C ARG A 162 16.74 0.89 -11.58
N LEU A 163 15.93 1.94 -11.53
CA LEU A 163 14.58 1.97 -12.07
C LEU A 163 14.40 3.16 -12.99
N GLU A 164 14.09 2.89 -14.25
CA GLU A 164 13.69 3.89 -15.22
C GLU A 164 12.18 3.97 -15.34
N LEU A 165 11.68 5.19 -15.47
CA LEU A 165 10.26 5.51 -15.45
C LEU A 165 9.94 6.48 -16.58
N LEU A 166 8.87 6.19 -17.31
CA LEU A 166 8.23 7.16 -18.18
C LEU A 166 6.92 7.62 -17.52
N CYS A 167 6.79 8.92 -17.26
CA CYS A 167 5.61 9.51 -16.63
C CYS A 167 5.36 10.93 -17.12
N ASP A 168 4.12 11.40 -17.10
CA ASP A 168 3.77 12.78 -17.45
C ASP A 168 4.01 13.75 -16.27
N HIS A 169 4.11 13.22 -15.05
CA HIS A 169 4.49 13.97 -13.86
C HIS A 169 5.23 13.06 -12.87
N VAL A 170 6.12 13.65 -12.05
CA VAL A 170 6.78 12.90 -10.97
C VAL A 170 5.75 12.58 -9.88
N PRO A 171 5.60 11.32 -9.45
CA PRO A 171 4.66 10.98 -8.39
C PRO A 171 4.99 11.72 -7.08
N LYS A 172 4.00 12.33 -6.43
CA LYS A 172 4.21 13.21 -5.25
C LYS A 172 5.01 12.56 -4.10
N TRP A 173 4.91 11.26 -3.95
CA TRP A 173 5.59 10.52 -2.88
C TRP A 173 7.09 10.33 -3.14
N PHE A 174 7.60 10.63 -4.35
CA PHE A 174 9.02 10.55 -4.68
C PHE A 174 9.88 11.48 -3.81
N ALA A 175 9.30 12.55 -3.29
CA ALA A 175 9.95 13.42 -2.30
C ALA A 175 10.43 12.66 -1.05
N ARG A 176 9.86 11.48 -0.78
CA ARG A 176 10.20 10.62 0.37
C ARG A 176 11.16 9.49 0.02
N LEU A 177 11.61 9.36 -1.24
CA LEU A 177 12.57 8.31 -1.63
C LEU A 177 13.91 8.45 -0.90
N ALA A 178 14.30 9.68 -0.55
CA ALA A 178 15.49 9.92 0.27
C ALA A 178 15.44 9.18 1.62
N ASP A 179 14.25 9.01 2.22
CA ASP A 179 14.04 8.24 3.46
C ASP A 179 14.37 6.73 3.28
N TYR A 180 14.64 6.27 2.06
CA TYR A 180 14.92 4.88 1.70
C TYR A 180 16.30 4.71 1.06
N HIS A 181 17.20 5.69 1.17
CA HIS A 181 18.51 5.67 0.48
C HIS A 181 18.36 5.55 -1.05
N LEU A 182 17.31 6.15 -1.59
CA LEU A 182 17.02 6.21 -3.01
C LEU A 182 17.03 7.67 -3.45
N LEU A 183 17.67 7.94 -4.59
CA LEU A 183 17.61 9.22 -5.27
C LEU A 183 16.86 9.05 -6.57
N TYR A 184 16.24 10.14 -7.03
CA TYR A 184 15.69 10.20 -8.35
C TYR A 184 16.17 11.45 -9.10
N HIS A 185 16.32 11.31 -10.40
CA HIS A 185 16.53 12.40 -11.32
C HIS A 185 15.42 12.39 -12.37
N SER A 186 14.85 13.54 -12.66
CA SER A 186 13.87 13.71 -13.72
C SER A 186 14.49 14.48 -14.87
N THR A 187 14.24 14.04 -16.10
CA THR A 187 14.67 14.70 -17.32
C THR A 187 13.43 14.89 -18.19
N PRO A 188 13.11 16.14 -18.59
CA PRO A 188 12.02 16.38 -19.52
C PRO A 188 12.37 15.81 -20.90
N LEU A 189 11.35 15.26 -21.56
CA LEU A 189 11.40 14.78 -22.94
C LEU A 189 10.73 15.79 -23.87
N ASP A 190 11.04 15.71 -25.16
CA ASP A 190 10.57 16.66 -26.19
C ASP A 190 9.04 16.67 -26.36
N ASP A 191 8.36 15.60 -25.94
CA ASP A 191 6.92 15.41 -26.00
C ASP A 191 6.17 15.95 -24.76
N GLY A 192 6.88 16.56 -23.82
CA GLY A 192 6.33 17.07 -22.56
C GLY A 192 6.22 16.01 -21.45
N ASN A 193 6.61 14.77 -21.72
CA ASN A 193 6.71 13.73 -20.70
C ASN A 193 8.05 13.85 -19.94
N LEU A 194 8.17 13.08 -18.87
CA LEU A 194 9.34 13.00 -18.02
C LEU A 194 9.91 11.59 -18.06
N ARG A 195 11.23 11.50 -18.25
CA ARG A 195 11.99 10.31 -17.89
C ARG A 195 12.49 10.49 -16.46
N VAL A 196 12.08 9.61 -15.56
CA VAL A 196 12.57 9.60 -14.18
C VAL A 196 13.45 8.37 -13.97
N VAL A 197 14.63 8.59 -13.40
CA VAL A 197 15.58 7.51 -13.07
C VAL A 197 15.75 7.49 -11.57
N VAL A 198 15.47 6.35 -10.95
CA VAL A 198 15.66 6.10 -9.51
C VAL A 198 16.84 5.16 -9.32
N THR A 199 17.75 5.50 -8.41
CA THR A 199 18.95 4.71 -8.09
C THR A 199 19.17 4.67 -6.60
N LYS A 200 19.85 3.62 -6.11
CA LYS A 200 20.38 3.59 -4.74
C LYS A 200 21.45 4.67 -4.58
N THR A 201 21.44 5.36 -3.44
CA THR A 201 22.61 6.14 -3.02
C THR A 201 23.75 5.18 -2.71
N ALA A 202 24.95 5.46 -3.22
CA ALA A 202 26.15 4.78 -2.75
C ALA A 202 26.23 4.95 -1.22
N SER A 203 26.31 3.82 -0.50
CA SER A 203 26.56 3.81 0.95
C SER A 203 27.98 4.25 1.24
#